data_AF-A0A538K5H1-F1
#
_entry.id   AF-A0A538K5H1-F1
#
_cell.length_a   1.000
_cell.length_b   1.000
_cell.length_c   1.000
_cell.angle_alpha   90.00
_cell.angle_beta   90.00
_cell.angle_gamma   90.00
#
_symmetry.space_group_name_H-M   'P 1'
#
loop_
_entity.id
_entity.type
_entity.pdbx_description
1 polymer ?
#
loop_
_entity_poly.entity_id
_entity_poly.type
_entity_poly.pdbx_seq_one_letter_code
_entity_poly.pdbx_strand_id
1 'polypeptide(L)'
;MVVTSSTSTAFKRAQPGFASRQLRPRGDGATQPITTVELFFDLVYVFAVTQLSHLILNDLSVAGVAHAGFLLVVVWWAWICTTWMANWFDPASPVVRAVLTGVMLASLLMAAALPEALGEHGVLFAVSYVALQVGRNLAAAALLARDHPLRDVFERLVAWSAVSGVLWLAGAALDGDQRLLVWIAALALDLMAPVAGYWLPGRGRNATTDYDIEGGHFAERCQGFIIIALGESIVVTGATAANAGLTATALPVLPLPSSRRQRCGGCTSAPRPSSRAP
;
A
#
# COMPACT_ATOMS: atom_id res chain seq x y z
N MET A 1 -14.22 -65.99 -29.73
CA MET A 1 -14.73 -65.30 -28.52
C MET A 1 -13.52 -64.64 -27.88
N VAL A 2 -13.35 -63.34 -28.11
CA VAL A 2 -12.14 -62.58 -27.79
C VAL A 2 -12.18 -62.11 -26.34
N VAL A 3 -11.04 -62.27 -25.67
CA VAL A 3 -10.70 -61.87 -24.30
C VAL A 3 -10.82 -60.36 -24.12
N THR A 4 -11.39 -59.91 -22.99
CA THR A 4 -11.00 -58.64 -22.36
C THR A 4 -11.10 -58.72 -20.83
N SER A 5 -9.94 -58.88 -20.20
CA SER A 5 -9.70 -58.62 -18.78
C SER A 5 -9.62 -57.10 -18.56
N SER A 6 -10.52 -56.55 -17.74
CA SER A 6 -10.45 -55.15 -17.28
C SER A 6 -9.56 -55.06 -16.04
N THR A 7 -8.32 -54.60 -16.22
CA THR A 7 -7.42 -54.26 -15.11
C THR A 7 -7.69 -52.81 -14.71
N SER A 8 -8.31 -52.64 -13.54
CA SER A 8 -8.53 -51.33 -12.91
C SER A 8 -7.19 -50.75 -12.44
N THR A 9 -6.62 -49.83 -13.21
CA THR A 9 -5.46 -49.04 -12.80
C THR A 9 -5.92 -47.94 -11.85
N ALA A 10 -5.79 -48.18 -10.55
CA ALA A 10 -5.96 -47.16 -9.53
C ALA A 10 -4.95 -46.02 -9.75
N PHE A 11 -5.42 -44.90 -10.29
CA PHE A 11 -4.67 -43.65 -10.38
C PHE A 11 -4.42 -43.13 -8.96
N LYS A 12 -3.28 -43.52 -8.38
CA LYS A 12 -2.80 -43.03 -7.09
C LYS A 12 -2.48 -41.55 -7.25
N ARG A 13 -3.46 -40.68 -7.01
CA ARG A 13 -3.31 -39.22 -6.97
C ARG A 13 -2.17 -38.92 -6.01
N ALA A 14 -1.01 -38.52 -6.55
CA ALA A 14 0.12 -38.10 -5.74
C ALA A 14 -0.37 -36.97 -4.82
N GLN A 15 -0.24 -37.15 -3.51
CA GLN A 15 -0.56 -36.08 -2.60
C GLN A 15 0.40 -34.92 -2.90
N PRO A 16 -0.10 -33.70 -3.17
CA PRO A 16 0.77 -32.56 -3.34
C PRO A 16 1.61 -32.42 -2.08
N GLY A 17 2.94 -32.44 -2.21
CA GLY A 17 3.85 -32.18 -1.10
C GLY A 17 3.52 -30.87 -0.41
N PHE A 18 3.94 -30.73 0.86
CA PHE A 18 3.63 -29.56 1.70
C PHE A 18 3.86 -28.20 0.97
N ALA A 19 4.92 -28.11 0.17
CA ALA A 19 5.24 -26.93 -0.65
C ALA A 19 4.19 -26.63 -1.74
N SER A 20 3.68 -27.65 -2.44
CA SER A 20 2.62 -27.48 -3.46
C SER A 20 1.25 -27.11 -2.88
N ARG A 21 1.06 -27.21 -1.56
CA ARG A 21 -0.16 -26.74 -0.88
C ARG A 21 -0.10 -25.26 -0.50
N GLN A 22 1.07 -24.64 -0.58
CA GLN A 22 1.29 -23.25 -0.16
C GLN A 22 1.43 -22.29 -1.32
N LEU A 23 1.69 -22.79 -2.52
CA LEU A 23 1.73 -21.99 -3.74
C LEU A 23 0.34 -21.93 -4.37
N ARG A 24 0.03 -20.79 -4.97
CA ARG A 24 -1.23 -20.59 -5.67
C ARG A 24 -1.31 -21.49 -6.91
N PRO A 25 -2.40 -22.26 -7.13
CA PRO A 25 -2.59 -23.01 -8.36
C PRO A 25 -2.69 -22.07 -9.56
N ARG A 26 -1.94 -22.33 -10.64
CA ARG A 26 -2.06 -21.59 -11.92
C ARG A 26 -2.68 -22.50 -12.98
N GLY A 27 -3.88 -22.12 -13.44
CA GLY A 27 -4.67 -22.86 -14.42
C GLY A 27 -6.15 -22.44 -14.39
N ASP A 28 -6.63 -21.95 -15.52
CA ASP A 28 -8.03 -21.84 -15.96
C ASP A 28 -8.95 -20.93 -15.14
N GLY A 29 -8.82 -19.60 -15.31
CA GLY A 29 -9.94 -18.65 -15.20
C GLY A 29 -10.69 -18.56 -13.86
N ALA A 30 -10.17 -19.17 -12.79
CA ALA A 30 -10.77 -19.09 -11.47
C ALA A 30 -10.37 -17.76 -10.80
N THR A 31 -11.21 -16.74 -10.95
CA THR A 31 -11.18 -15.54 -10.11
C THR A 31 -11.38 -15.97 -8.67
N GLN A 32 -10.28 -16.03 -7.91
CA GLN A 32 -10.37 -16.29 -6.48
C GLN A 32 -10.84 -15.04 -5.74
N PRO A 33 -11.79 -15.15 -4.81
CA PRO A 33 -12.28 -14.01 -4.05
C PRO A 33 -11.16 -13.41 -3.19
N ILE A 34 -11.06 -12.07 -3.21
CA ILE A 34 -10.17 -11.30 -2.34
C ILE A 34 -10.39 -11.73 -0.89
N THR A 35 -9.32 -12.12 -0.21
CA THR A 35 -9.41 -12.57 1.18
C THR A 35 -9.43 -11.38 2.14
N THR A 36 -10.15 -11.50 3.26
CA THR A 36 -10.29 -10.42 4.25
C THR A 36 -8.94 -9.89 4.77
N VAL A 37 -7.92 -10.74 4.80
CA VAL A 37 -6.55 -10.39 5.22
C VAL A 37 -5.86 -9.46 4.22
N GLU A 38 -6.09 -9.66 2.92
CA GLU A 38 -5.55 -8.79 1.87
C GLU A 38 -6.19 -7.40 1.93
N LEU A 39 -7.49 -7.34 2.20
CA LEU A 39 -8.24 -6.09 2.34
C LEU A 39 -7.78 -5.29 3.57
N PHE A 40 -7.51 -5.97 4.69
CA PHE A 40 -6.96 -5.33 5.88
C PHE A 40 -5.51 -4.87 5.68
N PHE A 41 -4.71 -5.63 4.93
CA PHE A 41 -3.37 -5.21 4.54
C PHE A 41 -3.41 -3.90 3.74
N ASP A 42 -4.29 -3.78 2.76
CA ASP A 42 -4.42 -2.55 1.97
C ASP A 42 -4.85 -1.35 2.83
N LEU A 43 -5.69 -1.58 3.86
CA LEU A 43 -6.06 -0.54 4.84
C LEU A 43 -4.85 0.03 5.59
N VAL A 44 -3.87 -0.82 5.95
CA VAL A 44 -2.64 -0.36 6.62
C VAL A 44 -1.84 0.58 5.73
N TYR A 45 -1.78 0.32 4.42
CA TYR A 45 -1.07 1.18 3.48
C TYR A 45 -1.83 2.46 3.16
N VAL A 46 -3.15 2.44 3.19
CA VAL A 46 -3.95 3.65 3.11
C VAL A 46 -3.72 4.54 4.33
N PHE A 47 -3.74 3.96 5.54
CA PHE A 47 -3.33 4.67 6.76
C PHE A 47 -1.92 5.28 6.62
N ALA A 48 -0.95 4.53 6.09
CA ALA A 48 0.39 5.06 5.85
C ALA A 48 0.40 6.28 4.90
N VAL A 49 -0.40 6.26 3.83
CA VAL A 49 -0.53 7.38 2.87
C VAL A 49 -1.16 8.61 3.53
N THR A 50 -2.11 8.41 4.44
CA THR A 50 -2.70 9.53 5.18
C THR A 50 -1.73 10.13 6.18
N GLN A 51 -0.93 9.31 6.87
CA GLN A 51 0.17 9.82 7.71
C GLN A 51 1.15 10.65 6.88
N LEU A 52 1.50 10.21 5.66
CA LEU A 52 2.36 10.95 4.73
C LEU A 52 1.70 12.26 4.25
N SER A 53 0.39 12.26 4.04
CA SER A 53 -0.36 13.45 3.65
C SER A 53 -0.33 14.51 4.75
N HIS A 54 -0.52 14.10 6.02
CA HIS A 54 -0.39 14.99 7.17
C HIS A 54 1.03 15.53 7.33
N LEU A 55 2.06 14.73 7.07
CA LEU A 55 3.45 15.19 7.07
C LEU A 55 3.66 16.34 6.07
N ILE A 56 3.13 16.23 4.86
CA ILE A 56 3.22 17.28 3.83
C ILE A 56 2.45 18.54 4.26
N LEU A 57 1.28 18.38 4.86
CA LEU A 57 0.46 19.51 5.31
C LEU A 57 1.08 20.24 6.51
N ASN A 58 1.82 19.54 7.37
CA ASN A 58 2.51 20.12 8.51
C ASN A 58 3.76 20.90 8.09
N ASP A 59 4.44 20.50 7.02
CA ASP A 59 5.58 21.22 6.45
C ASP A 59 5.53 21.24 4.90
N LEU A 60 4.98 22.34 4.37
CA LEU A 60 4.88 22.62 2.94
C LEU A 60 6.19 23.12 2.31
N SER A 61 7.30 23.13 3.04
CA SER A 61 8.61 23.45 2.49
C SER A 61 9.08 22.37 1.51
N VAL A 62 10.05 22.72 0.65
CA VAL A 62 10.67 21.76 -0.28
C VAL A 62 11.31 20.59 0.49
N ALA A 63 11.87 20.85 1.67
CA ALA A 63 12.47 19.83 2.52
C ALA A 63 11.40 18.89 3.11
N GLY A 64 10.31 19.43 3.67
CA GLY A 64 9.20 18.64 4.19
C GLY A 64 8.58 17.72 3.13
N VAL A 65 8.34 18.26 1.93
CA VAL A 65 7.86 17.48 0.78
C VAL A 65 8.87 16.40 0.36
N ALA A 66 10.17 16.70 0.34
CA ALA A 66 11.20 15.72 0.00
C ALA A 66 11.29 14.59 1.05
N HIS A 67 11.18 14.89 2.34
CA HIS A 67 11.14 13.90 3.41
C HIS A 67 9.93 12.98 3.30
N ALA A 68 8.74 13.56 3.09
CA ALA A 68 7.52 12.79 2.87
C ALA A 68 7.62 11.94 1.59
N GLY A 69 8.18 12.49 0.51
CA GLY A 69 8.43 11.76 -0.74
C GLY A 69 9.39 10.58 -0.55
N PHE A 70 10.46 10.77 0.23
CA PHE A 70 11.38 9.68 0.59
C PHE A 70 10.64 8.55 1.33
N LEU A 71 9.90 8.89 2.39
CA LEU A 71 9.12 7.90 3.16
C LEU A 71 8.03 7.23 2.31
N LEU A 72 7.42 7.96 1.38
CA LEU A 72 6.47 7.41 0.42
C LEU A 72 7.11 6.32 -0.44
N VAL A 73 8.32 6.55 -0.95
CA VAL A 73 9.04 5.52 -1.74
C VAL A 73 9.33 4.29 -0.89
N VAL A 74 9.69 4.46 0.39
CA VAL A 74 9.93 3.34 1.32
C VAL A 74 8.65 2.51 1.54
N VAL A 75 7.53 3.19 1.82
CA VAL A 75 6.21 2.57 2.00
C VAL A 75 5.76 1.87 0.72
N TRP A 76 5.89 2.55 -0.42
CA TRP A 76 5.58 2.01 -1.74
C TRP A 76 6.40 0.73 -2.02
N TRP A 77 7.69 0.75 -1.69
CA TRP A 77 8.57 -0.41 -1.85
C TRP A 77 8.15 -1.58 -0.96
N ALA A 78 7.81 -1.32 0.30
CA ALA A 78 7.29 -2.35 1.20
C ALA A 78 5.99 -2.98 0.67
N TRP A 79 5.11 -2.16 0.09
CA TRP A 79 3.86 -2.61 -0.51
C TRP A 79 4.10 -3.51 -1.73
N ILE A 80 4.90 -3.05 -2.70
CA ILE A 80 5.14 -3.79 -3.96
C ILE A 80 5.76 -5.16 -3.69
N CYS A 81 6.75 -5.25 -2.79
CA CYS A 81 7.38 -6.52 -2.44
C CYS A 81 6.40 -7.48 -1.75
N THR A 82 5.51 -6.97 -0.91
CA THR A 82 4.52 -7.80 -0.21
C THR A 82 3.41 -8.27 -1.14
N THR A 83 2.92 -7.39 -2.02
CA THR A 83 1.96 -7.74 -3.08
C THR A 83 2.53 -8.83 -3.98
N TRP A 84 3.82 -8.72 -4.34
CA TRP A 84 4.49 -9.76 -5.10
C TRP A 84 4.52 -11.10 -4.38
N MET A 85 4.87 -11.11 -3.08
CA MET A 85 4.83 -12.35 -2.30
C MET A 85 3.40 -12.94 -2.23
N ALA A 86 2.40 -12.12 -1.90
CA ALA A 86 1.01 -12.57 -1.81
C ALA A 86 0.49 -13.16 -3.12
N ASN A 87 1.05 -12.77 -4.27
CA ASN A 87 0.70 -13.35 -5.57
C ASN A 87 1.16 -14.81 -5.72
N TRP A 88 2.26 -15.21 -5.07
CA TRP A 88 2.81 -16.56 -5.18
C TRP A 88 2.23 -17.53 -4.17
N PHE A 89 1.89 -17.06 -2.98
CA PHE A 89 1.46 -17.91 -1.86
C PHE A 89 -0.07 -17.92 -1.71
N ASP A 90 -0.63 -19.11 -1.46
CA ASP A 90 -2.06 -19.32 -1.24
C ASP A 90 -2.49 -18.85 0.17
N PRO A 91 -3.34 -17.81 0.29
CA PRO A 91 -3.84 -17.31 1.58
C PRO A 91 -4.73 -18.31 2.34
N ALA A 92 -5.24 -19.35 1.69
CA ALA A 92 -6.01 -20.41 2.34
C ALA A 92 -5.15 -21.22 3.32
N SER A 93 -3.83 -21.30 3.08
CA SER A 93 -2.89 -21.96 3.98
C SER A 93 -2.81 -21.23 5.33
N PRO A 94 -3.02 -21.92 6.47
CA PRO A 94 -2.97 -21.29 7.79
C PRO A 94 -1.58 -20.73 8.10
N VAL A 95 -0.51 -21.33 7.56
CA VAL A 95 0.86 -20.87 7.77
C VAL A 95 1.13 -19.59 6.98
N VAL A 96 0.73 -19.54 5.70
CA VAL A 96 0.84 -18.33 4.87
C VAL A 96 0.03 -17.20 5.50
N ARG A 97 -1.19 -17.49 5.95
CA ARG A 97 -2.03 -16.51 6.63
C ARG A 97 -1.37 -15.94 7.89
N ALA A 98 -0.74 -16.77 8.72
CA ALA A 98 0.00 -16.29 9.89
C ALA A 98 1.18 -15.38 9.52
N VAL A 99 1.91 -15.71 8.45
CA VAL A 99 2.99 -14.85 7.93
C VAL A 99 2.44 -13.51 7.44
N LEU A 100 1.35 -13.52 6.66
CA LEU A 100 0.69 -12.30 6.19
C LEU A 100 0.17 -11.45 7.35
N THR A 101 -0.36 -12.07 8.41
CA THR A 101 -0.74 -11.35 9.64
C THR A 101 0.47 -10.71 10.32
N GLY A 102 1.61 -11.42 10.42
CA GLY A 102 2.84 -10.85 10.97
C GLY A 102 3.37 -9.67 10.15
N VAL A 103 3.37 -9.81 8.82
CA VAL A 103 3.70 -8.73 7.87
C VAL A 103 2.80 -7.52 8.07
N MET A 104 1.49 -7.74 8.18
CA MET A 104 0.51 -6.68 8.41
C MET A 104 0.76 -5.93 9.73
N LEU A 105 1.08 -6.63 10.82
CA LEU A 105 1.41 -6.00 12.10
C LEU A 105 2.70 -5.18 11.99
N ALA A 106 3.74 -5.68 11.32
CA ALA A 106 4.98 -4.94 11.09
C ALA A 106 4.73 -3.70 10.21
N SER A 107 3.93 -3.81 9.15
CA SER A 107 3.53 -2.67 8.31
C SER A 107 2.75 -1.62 9.10
N LEU A 108 1.88 -2.05 10.04
CA LEU A 108 1.11 -1.12 10.87
C LEU A 108 2.01 -0.36 11.84
N LEU A 109 2.97 -1.03 12.48
CA LEU A 109 3.95 -0.38 13.35
C LEU A 109 4.83 0.60 12.57
N MET A 110 5.27 0.22 11.38
CA MET A 110 6.00 1.09 10.46
C MET A 110 5.16 2.32 10.09
N ALA A 111 3.89 2.14 9.73
CA ALA A 111 2.99 3.22 9.36
C ALA A 111 2.71 4.17 10.54
N ALA A 112 2.52 3.63 11.74
CA ALA A 112 2.32 4.41 12.96
C ALA A 112 3.54 5.27 13.30
N ALA A 113 4.75 4.79 12.99
CA ALA A 113 5.99 5.51 13.21
C ALA A 113 6.28 6.60 12.16
N LEU A 114 5.55 6.66 11.03
CA LEU A 114 5.82 7.58 9.92
C LEU A 114 5.92 9.06 10.32
N PRO A 115 5.00 9.65 11.11
CA PRO A 115 5.04 11.08 11.43
C PRO A 115 6.34 11.52 12.09
N GLU A 116 7.01 10.61 12.78
CA GLU A 116 8.21 10.86 13.57
C GLU A 116 9.35 9.90 13.20
N ALA A 117 9.33 9.37 11.96
CA ALA A 117 10.31 8.38 11.51
C ALA A 117 11.72 8.98 11.45
N LEU A 118 11.85 10.25 11.08
CA LEU A 118 13.13 10.97 11.11
C LEU A 118 13.45 11.55 12.50
N GLY A 119 12.52 11.46 13.45
CA GLY A 119 12.61 11.96 14.83
C GLY A 119 12.65 10.83 15.86
N GLU A 120 11.81 10.90 16.89
CA GLU A 120 11.88 9.97 18.04
C GLU A 120 11.51 8.52 17.68
N HIS A 121 10.68 8.31 16.67
CA HIS A 121 10.18 6.99 16.31
C HIS A 121 11.03 6.28 15.23
N GLY A 122 12.21 6.79 14.88
CA GLY A 122 13.03 6.21 13.82
C GLY A 122 13.51 4.78 14.08
N VAL A 123 13.74 4.42 15.34
CA VAL A 123 14.07 3.03 15.72
C VAL A 123 12.89 2.11 15.44
N LEU A 124 11.67 2.50 15.85
CA LEU A 124 10.46 1.72 15.59
C LEU A 124 10.22 1.57 14.09
N PHE A 125 10.39 2.66 13.32
CA PHE A 125 10.27 2.65 11.87
C PHE A 125 11.25 1.65 11.23
N ALA A 126 12.55 1.77 11.53
CA ALA A 126 13.58 0.93 10.94
C ALA A 126 13.42 -0.54 11.34
N VAL A 127 13.19 -0.84 12.62
CA VAL A 127 12.99 -2.22 13.09
C VAL A 127 11.77 -2.84 12.43
N SER A 128 10.66 -2.10 12.35
CA SER A 128 9.43 -2.59 11.72
C SER A 128 9.62 -2.83 10.21
N TYR A 129 10.30 -1.92 9.51
CA TYR A 129 10.62 -2.08 8.09
C TYR A 129 11.54 -3.28 7.83
N VAL A 130 12.58 -3.46 8.64
CA VAL A 130 13.53 -4.58 8.52
C VAL A 130 12.85 -5.90 8.84
N ALA A 131 12.06 -5.96 9.93
CA ALA A 131 11.28 -7.13 10.28
C ALA A 131 10.29 -7.49 9.17
N LEU A 132 9.63 -6.49 8.58
CA LEU A 132 8.76 -6.67 7.42
C LEU A 132 9.53 -7.25 6.23
N GLN A 133 10.62 -6.63 5.79
CA GLN A 133 11.34 -7.06 4.59
C GLN A 133 12.05 -8.41 4.78
N VAL A 134 12.93 -8.50 5.78
CA VAL A 134 13.75 -9.70 6.03
C VAL A 134 12.88 -10.85 6.53
N GLY A 135 11.98 -10.59 7.47
CA GLY A 135 11.10 -11.61 8.04
C GLY A 135 10.17 -12.21 7.00
N ARG A 136 9.56 -11.38 6.14
CA ARG A 136 8.75 -11.84 5.01
C ARG A 136 9.54 -12.73 4.06
N ASN A 137 10.71 -12.26 3.62
CA ASN A 137 11.52 -12.99 2.65
C ASN A 137 12.04 -14.32 3.24
N LEU A 138 12.41 -14.33 4.52
CA LEU A 138 12.85 -15.52 5.23
C LEU A 138 11.72 -16.54 5.41
N ALA A 139 10.54 -16.07 5.81
CA ALA A 139 9.36 -16.92 5.91
C ALA A 139 9.03 -17.54 4.55
N ALA A 140 9.01 -16.75 3.47
CA ALA A 140 8.82 -17.27 2.12
C ALA A 140 9.87 -18.34 1.76
N ALA A 141 11.16 -18.10 1.97
CA ALA A 141 12.21 -19.09 1.69
C ALA A 141 12.06 -20.39 2.51
N ALA A 142 11.58 -20.28 3.76
CA ALA A 142 11.37 -21.42 4.66
C ALA A 142 10.14 -22.26 4.29
N LEU A 143 9.13 -21.65 3.68
CA LEU A 143 7.90 -22.29 3.22
C LEU A 143 8.11 -23.16 1.96
N LEU A 144 9.20 -22.91 1.22
CA LEU A 144 9.51 -23.65 -0.01
C LEU A 144 10.44 -24.85 0.26
N ALA A 145 10.22 -25.93 -0.52
CA ALA A 145 11.13 -27.07 -0.54
C ALA A 145 12.52 -26.66 -1.06
N ARG A 146 13.57 -27.36 -0.59
CA ARG A 146 14.97 -27.01 -0.91
C ARG A 146 15.27 -26.95 -2.41
N ASP A 147 14.61 -27.81 -3.18
CA ASP A 147 14.86 -27.99 -4.61
C ASP A 147 13.95 -27.09 -5.48
N HIS A 148 13.09 -26.29 -4.85
CA HIS A 148 12.14 -25.44 -5.56
C HIS A 148 12.85 -24.19 -6.12
N PRO A 149 12.72 -23.87 -7.41
CA PRO A 149 13.45 -22.75 -8.05
C PRO A 149 13.17 -21.38 -7.40
N LEU A 150 11.93 -21.13 -6.96
CA LEU A 150 11.57 -19.91 -6.23
C LEU A 150 12.29 -19.75 -4.86
N ARG A 151 12.81 -20.83 -4.27
CA ARG A 151 13.53 -20.73 -3.00
C ARG A 151 14.84 -19.98 -3.14
N ASP A 152 15.57 -20.21 -4.24
CA ASP A 152 16.77 -19.44 -4.57
C ASP A 152 16.45 -17.94 -4.68
N VAL A 153 15.31 -17.59 -5.31
CA VAL A 153 14.86 -16.19 -5.42
C VAL A 153 14.64 -15.56 -4.03
N PHE A 154 13.93 -16.25 -3.13
CA PHE A 154 13.69 -15.74 -1.78
C PHE A 154 14.95 -15.71 -0.92
N GLU A 155 15.87 -16.68 -1.05
CA GLU A 155 17.16 -16.64 -0.35
C GLU A 155 18.02 -15.45 -0.80
N ARG A 156 18.01 -15.12 -2.09
CA ARG A 156 18.65 -13.90 -2.61
C ARG A 156 17.99 -12.64 -2.07
N LEU A 157 16.67 -12.60 -2.04
CA LEU A 157 15.90 -11.50 -1.45
C LEU A 157 16.25 -11.31 0.03
N VAL A 158 16.37 -12.39 0.81
CA VAL A 158 16.83 -12.34 2.20
C VAL A 158 18.20 -11.69 2.28
N ALA A 159 19.17 -12.16 1.51
CA ALA A 159 20.53 -11.60 1.55
C ALA A 159 20.56 -10.09 1.24
N TRP A 160 19.90 -9.66 0.16
CA TRP A 160 19.83 -8.23 -0.20
C TRP A 160 19.11 -7.41 0.88
N SER A 161 17.95 -7.87 1.35
CA SER A 161 17.20 -7.19 2.42
C SER A 161 17.94 -7.17 3.76
N ALA A 162 18.81 -8.15 4.04
CA ALA A 162 19.62 -8.17 5.25
C ALA A 162 20.76 -7.15 5.18
N VAL A 163 21.43 -7.02 4.02
CA VAL A 163 22.46 -6.00 3.82
C VAL A 163 21.84 -4.60 3.90
N SER A 164 20.71 -4.36 3.23
CA SER A 164 19.97 -3.10 3.39
C SER A 164 19.50 -2.89 4.83
N GLY A 165 19.01 -3.96 5.47
CA GLY A 165 18.52 -3.91 6.83
C GLY A 165 19.58 -3.48 7.85
N VAL A 166 20.84 -3.86 7.65
CA VAL A 166 21.96 -3.34 8.47
C VAL A 166 22.07 -1.82 8.35
N LEU A 167 21.91 -1.26 7.13
CA LEU A 167 21.94 0.19 6.93
C LEU A 167 20.72 0.87 7.57
N TRP A 168 19.52 0.30 7.44
CA TRP A 168 18.32 0.82 8.10
C TRP A 168 18.50 0.89 9.63
N LEU A 169 19.00 -0.18 10.24
CA LEU A 169 19.26 -0.24 11.68
C LEU A 169 20.42 0.67 12.10
N ALA A 170 21.47 0.79 11.28
CA ALA A 170 22.57 1.70 11.53
C ALA A 170 22.09 3.17 11.52
N GLY A 171 21.25 3.55 10.55
CA GLY A 171 20.64 4.87 10.50
C GLY A 171 19.74 5.16 11.70
N ALA A 172 19.07 4.14 12.25
CA ALA A 172 18.25 4.31 13.46
C ALA A 172 19.06 4.63 14.72
N ALA A 173 20.36 4.33 14.74
CA ALA A 173 21.26 4.73 15.82
C ALA A 173 21.84 6.15 15.64
N LEU A 174 21.54 6.82 14.53
CA LEU A 174 21.96 8.18 14.21
C LEU A 174 20.78 9.14 14.33
N ASP A 175 21.05 10.44 14.41
CA ASP A 175 20.03 11.49 14.51
C ASP A 175 20.10 12.48 13.34
N GLY A 176 18.97 13.15 13.09
CA GLY A 176 18.85 14.22 12.09
C GLY A 176 19.28 13.80 10.68
N ASP A 177 20.04 14.67 10.01
CA ASP A 177 20.44 14.50 8.61
C ASP A 177 21.30 13.24 8.37
N GLN A 178 22.08 12.80 9.37
CA GLN A 178 22.92 11.61 9.24
C GLN A 178 22.08 10.34 9.08
N ARG A 179 20.97 10.24 9.84
CA ARG A 179 20.00 9.15 9.69
C ARG A 179 19.44 9.12 8.27
N LEU A 180 19.00 10.27 7.77
CA LEU A 180 18.43 10.37 6.43
C LEU A 180 19.43 9.95 5.36
N LEU A 181 20.69 10.39 5.43
CA LEU A 181 21.74 10.01 4.47
C LEU A 181 21.98 8.49 4.43
N VAL A 182 22.05 7.84 5.59
CA VAL A 182 22.22 6.39 5.69
C VAL A 182 20.99 5.65 5.16
N TRP A 183 19.79 6.15 5.47
CA TRP A 183 18.54 5.58 4.97
C TRP A 183 18.33 5.78 3.47
N ILE A 184 18.81 6.88 2.89
CA ILE A 184 18.87 7.07 1.43
C ILE A 184 19.75 6.00 0.79
N ALA A 185 20.93 5.71 1.38
CA ALA A 185 21.79 4.64 0.91
C ALA A 185 21.15 3.25 1.05
N ALA A 186 20.43 3.01 2.15
CA ALA A 186 19.67 1.77 2.37
C ALA A 186 18.58 1.58 1.31
N LEU A 187 17.76 2.62 1.09
CA LEU A 187 16.71 2.61 0.06
C LEU A 187 17.30 2.44 -1.34
N ALA A 188 18.41 3.12 -1.65
CA ALA A 188 19.10 2.94 -2.92
C ALA A 188 19.53 1.48 -3.11
N LEU A 189 20.03 0.82 -2.07
CA LEU A 189 20.38 -0.60 -2.13
C LEU A 189 19.16 -1.50 -2.39
N ASP A 190 18.04 -1.22 -1.73
CA ASP A 190 16.79 -1.95 -1.93
C ASP A 190 16.27 -1.82 -3.38
N LEU A 191 16.36 -0.61 -3.95
CA LEU A 191 15.96 -0.34 -5.33
C LEU A 191 16.95 -0.89 -6.37
N MET A 192 18.24 -0.97 -6.02
CA MET A 192 19.28 -1.52 -6.90
C MET A 192 19.24 -3.05 -6.97
N ALA A 193 18.68 -3.74 -5.97
CA ALA A 193 18.64 -5.20 -5.94
C ALA A 193 17.97 -5.82 -7.19
N PRO A 194 16.78 -5.39 -7.64
CA PRO A 194 16.21 -5.86 -8.91
C PRO A 194 17.03 -5.45 -10.14
N VAL A 195 17.59 -4.22 -10.17
CA VAL A 195 18.41 -3.73 -11.30
C VAL A 195 19.69 -4.57 -11.45
N ALA A 196 20.28 -4.99 -10.33
CA ALA A 196 21.41 -5.91 -10.28
C ALA A 196 21.03 -7.35 -10.64
N GLY A 197 19.75 -7.67 -10.86
CA GLY A 197 19.26 -9.03 -11.09
C GLY A 197 19.52 -9.93 -9.87
N TYR A 198 19.41 -9.37 -8.67
CA TYR A 198 19.69 -10.04 -7.40
C TYR A 198 21.01 -10.83 -7.42
N TRP A 199 22.05 -10.19 -7.96
CA TRP A 199 23.37 -10.78 -8.05
C TRP A 199 23.90 -11.12 -6.66
N LEU A 200 24.52 -12.29 -6.52
CA LEU A 200 25.25 -12.69 -5.33
C LEU A 200 26.65 -13.21 -5.69
N PRO A 201 27.68 -12.87 -4.88
CA PRO A 201 29.00 -13.45 -5.03
C PRO A 201 28.92 -14.98 -5.06
N GLY A 202 29.54 -15.61 -6.08
CA GLY A 202 29.57 -17.06 -6.24
C GLY A 202 28.31 -17.70 -6.83
N ARG A 203 27.17 -17.00 -6.91
CA ARG A 203 25.90 -17.52 -7.47
C ARG A 203 25.41 -16.79 -8.73
N GLY A 204 26.12 -15.76 -9.18
CA GLY A 204 25.79 -15.02 -10.42
C GLY A 204 24.48 -14.22 -10.32
N ARG A 205 24.01 -13.72 -11.47
CA ARG A 205 22.72 -13.02 -11.61
C ARG A 205 21.61 -14.05 -11.83
N ASN A 206 20.43 -13.81 -11.28
CA ASN A 206 19.25 -14.53 -11.69
C ASN A 206 18.38 -13.57 -12.50
N ALA A 207 18.23 -13.85 -13.80
CA ALA A 207 17.31 -13.10 -14.63
C ALA A 207 15.91 -13.61 -14.27
N THR A 208 15.23 -12.87 -13.41
CA THR A 208 13.80 -13.03 -13.16
C THR A 208 13.06 -12.68 -14.46
N THR A 209 13.07 -13.58 -15.45
CA THR A 209 12.53 -13.35 -16.80
C THR A 209 11.15 -13.99 -16.99
N ASP A 210 10.74 -14.91 -16.11
CA ASP A 210 9.36 -15.44 -16.05
C ASP A 210 8.50 -14.60 -15.09
N TYR A 211 8.28 -13.34 -15.44
CA TYR A 211 7.24 -12.51 -14.81
C TYR A 211 5.97 -12.58 -15.63
N ASP A 212 5.26 -13.71 -15.54
CA ASP A 212 3.84 -13.72 -15.91
C ASP A 212 3.07 -13.04 -14.77
N ILE A 213 3.21 -11.71 -14.72
CA ILE A 213 2.37 -10.85 -13.91
C ILE A 213 1.00 -10.92 -14.59
N GLU A 214 0.09 -11.72 -14.06
CA GLU A 214 -1.34 -11.60 -14.38
C GLU A 214 -1.76 -10.17 -14.02
N GLY A 215 -1.67 -9.26 -14.99
CA GLY A 215 -1.95 -7.83 -14.81
C GLY A 215 -3.35 -7.55 -14.26
N GLY A 216 -4.26 -8.52 -14.38
CA GLY A 216 -5.59 -8.49 -13.77
C GLY A 216 -5.55 -8.39 -12.23
N HIS A 217 -4.68 -9.14 -11.56
CA HIS A 217 -4.58 -9.10 -10.09
C HIS A 217 -3.85 -7.86 -9.57
N PHE A 218 -2.90 -7.30 -10.34
CA PHE A 218 -2.29 -6.02 -10.02
C PHE A 218 -3.31 -4.87 -10.16
N ALA A 219 -4.16 -4.91 -11.20
CA ALA A 219 -5.22 -3.92 -11.41
C ALA A 219 -6.32 -3.99 -10.34
N GLU A 220 -6.74 -5.18 -9.90
CA GLU A 220 -7.70 -5.35 -8.79
C GLU A 220 -7.19 -4.77 -7.46
N ARG A 221 -5.90 -4.95 -7.17
CA ARG A 221 -5.29 -4.41 -5.93
C ARG A 221 -5.05 -2.92 -6.00
N CYS A 222 -4.69 -2.37 -7.16
CA CYS A 222 -4.69 -0.93 -7.39
C CYS A 222 -6.10 -0.33 -7.25
N GLN A 223 -7.13 -1.02 -7.73
CA GLN A 223 -8.53 -0.60 -7.56
C GLN A 223 -8.95 -0.63 -6.09
N GLY A 224 -8.58 -1.66 -5.33
CA GLY A 224 -8.81 -1.74 -3.88
C GLY A 224 -8.14 -0.58 -3.13
N PHE A 225 -6.87 -0.33 -3.43
CA PHE A 225 -6.12 0.80 -2.85
C PHE A 225 -6.78 2.15 -3.14
N ILE A 226 -7.21 2.40 -4.38
CA ILE A 226 -7.90 3.65 -4.77
C ILE A 226 -9.22 3.81 -4.00
N ILE A 227 -10.04 2.75 -3.91
CA ILE A 227 -11.33 2.79 -3.21
C ILE A 227 -11.14 3.07 -1.72
N ILE A 228 -10.15 2.44 -1.08
CA ILE A 228 -9.90 2.61 0.35
C ILE A 228 -9.32 4.00 0.64
N ALA A 229 -8.41 4.53 -0.20
CA ALA A 229 -7.89 5.90 -0.07
C ALA A 229 -9.02 6.96 -0.21
N LEU A 230 -9.97 6.73 -1.12
CA LEU A 230 -11.19 7.53 -1.22
C LEU A 230 -12.07 7.37 0.04
N GLY A 231 -12.18 6.15 0.56
CA GLY A 231 -12.92 5.84 1.78
C GLY A 231 -12.39 6.57 3.02
N GLU A 232 -11.07 6.65 3.19
CA GLU A 232 -10.46 7.40 4.29
C GLU A 232 -10.74 8.90 4.18
N SER A 233 -10.65 9.46 2.97
CA SER A 233 -11.02 10.85 2.71
C SER A 233 -12.49 11.13 3.07
N ILE A 234 -13.39 10.20 2.79
CA ILE A 234 -14.81 10.27 3.17
C ILE A 234 -14.98 10.18 4.70
N VAL A 235 -14.27 9.28 5.38
CA VAL A 235 -14.35 9.14 6.85
C VAL A 235 -13.83 10.37 7.55
N VAL A 236 -12.69 10.93 7.12
CA VAL A 236 -12.13 12.18 7.66
C VAL A 236 -13.09 13.33 7.43
N THR A 237 -13.58 13.50 6.20
CA THR A 237 -14.58 14.55 5.87
C THR A 237 -15.87 14.37 6.66
N GLY A 238 -16.35 13.14 6.82
CA GLY A 238 -17.54 12.80 7.59
C GLY A 238 -17.36 13.05 9.09
N ALA A 239 -16.20 12.72 9.66
CA ALA A 239 -15.86 13.01 11.04
C ALA A 239 -15.76 14.53 11.27
N THR A 240 -15.15 15.28 10.35
CA THR A 240 -15.12 16.74 10.38
C THR A 240 -16.54 17.32 10.30
N ALA A 241 -17.40 16.81 9.41
CA ALA A 241 -18.78 17.27 9.27
C ALA A 241 -19.65 16.92 10.50
N ALA A 242 -19.45 15.74 11.09
CA ALA A 242 -20.12 15.33 12.32
C ALA A 242 -19.71 16.21 13.51
N ASN A 243 -18.41 16.51 13.64
CA ASN A 243 -17.87 17.40 14.68
C ASN A 243 -18.20 18.88 14.45
N ALA A 244 -18.41 19.30 13.20
CA ALA A 244 -18.82 20.67 12.88
C ALA A 244 -20.27 20.98 13.31
N GLY A 245 -21.02 19.97 13.78
CA GLY A 245 -22.44 20.08 14.07
C GLY A 245 -23.21 20.32 12.78
N LEU A 246 -23.84 19.27 12.25
CA LEU A 246 -24.70 19.36 11.06
C LEU A 246 -25.92 20.25 11.32
N THR A 247 -25.67 21.55 11.32
CA THR A 247 -26.68 22.60 11.41
C THR A 247 -27.21 22.78 9.99
N ALA A 248 -28.52 22.76 9.80
CA ALA A 248 -29.20 22.85 8.51
C ALA A 248 -28.90 24.12 7.67
N THR A 249 -27.96 24.96 8.13
CA THR A 249 -27.42 26.14 7.45
C THR A 249 -26.31 25.81 6.43
N ALA A 250 -25.77 24.58 6.39
CA ALA A 250 -24.72 24.22 5.42
C ALA A 250 -25.23 23.84 4.01
N LEU A 251 -26.54 23.99 3.75
CA LEU A 251 -27.20 23.57 2.49
C LEU A 251 -27.88 24.71 1.69
N PRO A 252 -27.47 25.98 1.83
CA PRO A 252 -27.49 26.86 0.66
C PRO A 252 -26.33 27.88 0.66
N VAL A 253 -25.11 27.44 0.36
CA VAL A 253 -24.12 28.34 -0.31
C VAL A 253 -24.01 27.93 -1.77
N LEU A 254 -25.15 27.63 -2.39
CA LEU A 254 -25.35 27.93 -3.79
C LEU A 254 -25.85 29.38 -3.80
N PRO A 255 -25.08 30.36 -4.29
CA PRO A 255 -25.59 31.72 -4.41
C PRO A 255 -26.68 31.69 -5.49
N LEU A 256 -27.93 31.50 -5.05
CA LEU A 256 -29.08 31.84 -5.87
C LEU A 256 -28.91 33.32 -6.25
N PRO A 257 -28.87 33.67 -7.55
CA PRO A 257 -28.70 35.05 -7.97
C PRO A 257 -29.90 35.81 -7.42
N SER A 258 -29.64 36.69 -6.45
CA SER A 258 -30.64 37.60 -5.95
C SER A 258 -31.10 38.46 -7.12
N SER A 259 -32.28 38.15 -7.66
CA SER A 259 -33.02 39.04 -8.55
C SER A 259 -33.45 40.23 -7.71
N ARG A 260 -32.51 41.17 -7.48
CA ARG A 260 -32.86 42.54 -7.11
C ARG A 260 -33.71 43.07 -8.25
N ARG A 261 -35.03 43.00 -8.06
CA ARG A 261 -35.96 43.94 -8.65
C ARG A 261 -35.44 45.33 -8.30
N GLN A 262 -34.74 45.96 -9.25
CA GLN A 262 -34.64 47.41 -9.34
C GLN A 262 -36.06 47.95 -9.36
N ARG A 263 -36.61 48.26 -8.19
CA ARG A 263 -37.69 49.24 -8.10
C ARG A 263 -37.03 50.57 -8.47
N CYS A 264 -37.35 51.03 -9.67
CA CYS A 264 -37.02 52.35 -10.19
C CYS A 264 -37.37 53.41 -9.15
N GLY A 265 -36.34 54.06 -8.61
CA GLY A 265 -36.48 55.35 -7.97
C GLY A 265 -36.58 56.44 -9.05
N GLY A 266 -37.61 57.28 -8.92
CA GLY A 266 -37.53 58.69 -9.28
C GLY A 266 -37.46 59.03 -10.76
N CYS A 267 -38.62 59.12 -11.43
CA CYS A 267 -38.81 60.08 -12.49
C CYS A 267 -40.29 60.48 -12.58
N THR A 268 -40.67 61.58 -11.93
CA THR A 268 -41.82 62.41 -12.33
C THR A 268 -41.81 63.71 -11.55
N SER A 269 -41.09 64.68 -12.11
CA SER A 269 -41.21 66.09 -11.75
C SER A 269 -42.24 66.76 -12.67
N ALA A 270 -43.19 67.44 -12.03
CA ALA A 270 -43.92 68.64 -12.47
C ALA A 270 -45.07 68.49 -13.50
N PRO A 271 -45.98 69.48 -13.61
CA PRO A 271 -46.62 70.30 -12.56
C PRO A 271 -48.16 70.36 -12.71
N ARG A 272 -48.89 70.64 -11.61
CA ARG A 272 -50.33 71.01 -11.66
C ARG A 272 -50.50 72.54 -11.72
N PRO A 273 -51.42 73.07 -12.56
CA PRO A 273 -51.73 74.49 -12.58
C PRO A 273 -52.76 74.88 -11.50
N SER A 274 -52.63 76.14 -11.09
CA SER A 274 -53.45 76.92 -10.16
C SER A 274 -54.94 76.97 -10.50
N SER A 275 -55.81 76.96 -9.48
CA SER A 275 -56.59 78.14 -9.03
C SER A 275 -57.86 77.78 -8.26
N ARG A 276 -58.00 78.39 -7.07
CA ARG A 276 -59.18 78.92 -6.36
C ARG A 276 -60.56 78.20 -6.43
N ALA A 277 -61.06 77.91 -5.23
CA ALA A 277 -62.41 78.06 -4.64
C ALA A 277 -63.41 78.99 -5.35
N PRO A 278 -64.72 78.96 -5.02
CA PRO A 278 -65.39 78.34 -3.86
C PRO A 278 -66.26 77.11 -4.13
#